data_AF-A0A1C5FKA0-F1
#
_entry.id   AF-A0A1C5FKA0-F1
#
_cell.length_a   1.000
_cell.length_b   1.000
_cell.length_c   1.000
_cell.angle_alpha   90.00
_cell.angle_beta   90.00
_cell.angle_gamma   90.00
#
_symmetry.space_group_name_H-M   'P 1'
#
loop_
_entity.id
_entity.type
_entity.pdbx_description
1 polymer ?
#
loop_
_entity_poly.entity_id
_entity_poly.type
_entity_poly.pdbx_seq_one_letter_code
_entity_poly.pdbx_strand_id
1 'polypeptide(L)' 'MPVVHVYELDEPTGAYAPAGIFRHSLQRTVPFKIDINLNDLAPDTNR' A
#
# COMPACT_ATOMS: atom_id res chain seq x y z
N MET A 1 -12.08 7.03 4.13
CA MET A 1 -11.44 6.36 2.98
C MET A 1 -10.06 5.86 3.40
N PRO A 2 -9.75 4.57 3.21
CA PRO A 2 -8.46 4.01 3.62
C PRO A 2 -7.26 4.69 2.96
N VAL A 3 -6.18 4.82 3.72
CA VAL A 3 -4.88 5.34 3.27
C VAL A 3 -3.83 4.31 3.65
N VAL A 4 -3.02 3.90 2.68
CA VAL A 4 -1.93 2.92 2.90
C VAL A 4 -0.59 3.59 2.65
N HIS A 5 0.32 3.46 3.62
CA HIS A 5 1.71 3.88 3.52
C HIS A 5 2.55 2.63 3.23
N VAL A 6 3.22 2.62 2.07
CA VAL A 6 4.07 1.51 1.66
C VAL A 6 5.51 1.85 1.95
N TYR A 7 6.22 0.90 2.53
CA TYR A 7 7.64 0.96 2.75
C TYR A 7 8.29 -0.29 2.16
N GLU A 8 9.48 -0.12 1.58
CA GLU A 8 10.29 -1.21 1.05
C GLU A 8 11.58 -1.33 1.84
N LEU A 9 12.07 -2.56 1.98
CA LEU A 9 13.37 -2.80 2.58
C LEU A 9 14.46 -2.28 1.65
N ASP A 10 15.19 -1.28 2.11
CA ASP A 10 16.40 -0.79 1.48
C ASP A 10 17.58 -1.69 1.88
N GLU A 11 18.00 -2.58 0.98
CA GLU A 11 19.03 -3.59 1.27
C GLU A 11 20.35 -3.02 1.83
N PRO A 12 20.89 -1.88 1.35
CA PRO A 12 22.12 -1.30 1.88
C PRO A 12 22.03 -0.86 3.34
N THR A 13 20.87 -0.38 3.79
CA THR A 13 20.69 0.13 5.16
C THR A 13 19.98 -0.85 6.08
N GLY A 14 19.31 -1.86 5.53
CA GLY A 14 18.42 -2.76 6.25
C GLY A 14 17.18 -2.08 6.83
N ALA A 15 16.93 -0.82 6.45
CA ALA A 15 15.81 -0.03 6.93
C ALA A 15 14.65 -0.04 5.93
N TYR A 16 13.45 0.22 6.41
CA TYR A 16 12.28 0.39 5.56
C TYR A 16 12.18 1.85 5.10
N ALA A 17 12.35 2.07 3.80
CA ALA A 17 12.26 3.40 3.18
C ALA A 17 10.86 3.62 2.57
N PRO A 18 10.33 4.86 2.58
CA PRO A 18 9.04 5.17 1.99
C PRO A 18 9.02 4.87 0.48
N ALA A 19 8.05 4.05 0.05
CA ALA A 19 7.84 3.67 -1.34
C ALA A 19 6.60 4.34 -1.98
N GLY A 20 5.65 4.80 -1.15
CA GLY A 20 4.50 5.55 -1.64
C GLY A 20 3.35 5.64 -0.64
N ILE A 21 2.39 6.51 -0.97
CA ILE A 21 1.13 6.68 -0.22
C ILE A 21 -0.02 6.47 -1.21
N PHE A 22 -0.89 5.52 -0.92
CA PHE A 22 -1.96 5.10 -1.82
C PHE A 22 -3.35 5.33 -1.23
N ARG A 23 -4.28 5.67 -2.12
CA ARG A 23 -5.71 5.90 -1.85
C ARG A 23 -6.50 5.18 -2.92
N HIS A 24 -7.67 4.63 -2.57
CA HIS A 24 -8.57 3.86 -3.45
C HIS A 24 -8.00 2.54 -3.99
N SER A 25 -6.77 2.52 -4.49
CA SER A 25 -6.09 1.33 -5.00
C SER A 25 -4.59 1.36 -4.67
N LEU A 26 -4.04 0.20 -4.35
CA LEU A 26 -2.60 -0.03 -4.28
C LEU A 26 -2.19 -0.92 -5.47
N GLN A 27 -1.46 -0.35 -6.41
CA GLN A 27 -0.92 -1.05 -7.57
C GLN A 27 0.59 -0.93 -7.63
N ARG A 28 1.27 -2.08 -7.70
CA ARG A 28 2.73 -2.20 -7.77
C ARG A 28 3.09 -3.38 -8.64
N THR A 29 4.16 -3.25 -9.42
CA THR A 29 4.70 -4.33 -10.25
C THR A 29 5.95 -4.96 -9.64
N VAL A 30 6.59 -4.26 -8.70
CA VAL A 30 7.82 -4.67 -8.01
C VAL A 30 7.66 -4.49 -6.50
N PRO A 31 8.43 -5.20 -5.66
CA PRO A 31 9.29 -6.35 -6.02
C PRO A 31 8.48 -7.56 -6.54
N PHE A 32 7.17 -7.54 -6.37
CA PHE A 32 6.21 -8.44 -7.00
C PHE A 32 4.92 -7.69 -7.31
N LYS A 33 4.06 -8.30 -8.13
CA LYS A 33 2.78 -7.69 -8.50
C LYS A 33 1.84 -7.63 -7.28
N ILE A 34 1.35 -6.43 -6.96
CA ILE A 34 0.32 -6.15 -5.97
C ILE A 34 -0.78 -5.36 -6.66
N ASP A 35 -2.02 -5.79 -6.50
CA ASP A 35 -3.22 -5.09 -6.97
C ASP A 35 -4.33 -5.26 -5.92
N ILE A 36 -4.56 -4.20 -5.15
CA ILE A 36 -5.50 -4.20 -4.03
C ILE A 36 -6.43 -3.00 -4.18
N ASN A 37 -7.74 -3.25 -4.20
CA ASN A 37 -8.74 -2.21 -4.02
C ASN A 37 -8.81 -1.84 -2.53
N LEU A 38 -8.40 -0.62 -2.20
CA LEU A 38 -8.35 -0.13 -0.83
C LEU A 38 -9.74 0.26 -0.30
N ASN A 39 -10.73 0.48 -1.17
CA ASN A 39 -12.08 0.80 -0.71
C ASN A 39 -12.72 -0.39 0.02
N ASP A 40 -12.32 -1.61 -0.32
CA ASP A 40 -12.85 -2.86 0.24
C ASP A 40 -12.24 -3.20 1.62
N LEU A 41 -11.26 -2.41 2.08
CA LEU A 41 -10.58 -2.62 3.38
C LEU A 41 -11.30 -1.97 4.57
N ALA A 42 -12.17 -0.98 4.32
CA ALA A 42 -12.98 -0.39 5.37
C ALA A 42 -14.33 -1.10 5.45
N PRO A 43 -14.89 -1.31 6.66
CA PRO A 43 -16.27 -1.74 6.77
C PRO A 43 -17.18 -0.73 6.08
N ASP A 44 -18.21 -1.24 5.40
CA ASP A 44 -19.24 -0.42 4.76
C ASP A 44 -19.77 0.59 5.77
N THR A 45 -19.38 1.85 5.57
CA THR A 45 -19.85 2.98 6.39
C THR A 45 -21.34 3.28 6.14
N ASN A 46 -21.96 2.61 5.17
CA ASN A 46 -23.38 2.75 4.83
C ASN A 46 -24.26 1.66 5.47
N ARG A 47 -24.00 1.33 6.75
CA ARG A 47 -24.83 0.40 7.53
C ARG A 47 -25.52 1.11 8.68
#